data_AF-A0A5C7MWW6-F1
#
_entry.id   AF-A0A5C7MWW6-F1
#
_cell.length_a   1.000
_cell.length_b   1.000
_cell.length_c   1.000
_cell.angle_alpha   90.00
_cell.angle_beta   90.00
_cell.angle_gamma   90.00
#
_symmetry.space_group_name_H-M   'P 1'
#
loop_
_entity.id
_entity.type
_entity.pdbx_description
1 polymer ?
#
loop_
_entity_poly.entity_id
_entity_poly.type
_entity_poly.pdbx_seq_one_letter_code
_entity_poly.pdbx_strand_id
1 'polypeptide(L)'
;MSRPLPNRITAAWLIGIVIAATLLHRAGEANELSSEITIDDALRILQSESPRWAAERAQLSLAEAEIIAASVLSNPTLSYNLLQLGQVANTGAASTHQVTLEQPLLLFGQRGKRIEAAQAAQRALRADLSARFAERARDLHRVFVDLLGAQEKQRLLHDSLQEMQRAEAIVRGRAAAGDRSQYDVLRIALESRALANELATVEAERLEAAGQLGQLLGKPGWQPRARGDLTPIDPTQTADVLWERARARHPAIVAAQRRIEQAEAVVSQARRERAPEIAVQLGLMATQAEDSLSAFIGLSTPVPILNRQQGPIARAQAAHNVAQKEQRAVVAETEAALQRAIAVSRSRHTAAAHLAQEVFAHLPELRRMAEESYRQGKSNIVDLLDAFRSLKTLRMQYVEQLVGAEHAEVDLLFAAGFSAQSHRGTNP
;
A
#
# COMPACT_ATOMS: atom_id res chain seq x y z
N MET A 1 -44.93 17.84 -58.72
CA MET A 1 -45.41 18.24 -57.38
C MET A 1 -44.33 17.91 -56.36
N SER A 2 -43.56 18.92 -55.97
CA SER A 2 -42.44 18.83 -55.03
C SER A 2 -42.92 19.16 -53.61
N ARG A 3 -42.67 18.27 -52.65
CA ARG A 3 -42.74 18.57 -51.21
C ARG A 3 -41.35 18.41 -50.61
N PRO A 4 -40.81 19.40 -49.86
CA PRO A 4 -39.52 19.26 -49.20
C PRO A 4 -39.67 18.58 -47.81
N LEU A 5 -38.66 17.80 -47.42
CA LEU A 5 -38.51 17.18 -46.10
C LEU A 5 -37.91 18.18 -45.08
N PRO A 6 -38.20 18.04 -43.76
CA PRO A 6 -37.80 19.03 -42.76
C PRO A 6 -36.40 18.79 -42.14
N ASN A 7 -35.70 19.91 -41.94
CA ASN A 7 -34.43 20.12 -41.23
C ASN A 7 -34.44 19.62 -39.77
N ARG A 8 -34.30 18.32 -39.52
CA ARG A 8 -34.15 17.78 -38.14
C ARG A 8 -32.80 17.13 -37.84
N ILE A 9 -31.90 17.01 -38.82
CA ILE A 9 -30.64 16.26 -38.66
C ILE A 9 -29.47 17.15 -38.20
N THR A 10 -29.57 18.48 -38.33
CA THR A 10 -28.45 19.39 -38.01
C THR A 10 -28.34 19.75 -36.53
N ALA A 11 -29.40 19.64 -35.73
CA ALA A 11 -29.36 19.98 -34.30
C ALA A 11 -28.74 18.87 -33.42
N ALA A 12 -28.90 17.60 -33.79
CA ALA A 12 -28.40 16.46 -33.00
C ALA A 12 -26.86 16.34 -33.04
N TRP A 13 -26.24 16.72 -34.16
CA TRP A 13 -24.77 16.70 -34.29
C TRP A 13 -24.07 17.83 -33.54
N LEU A 14 -24.71 19.00 -33.42
CA LEU A 14 -24.17 20.13 -32.64
C LEU A 14 -24.20 19.86 -31.13
N ILE A 15 -25.23 19.16 -30.63
CA ILE A 15 -25.32 18.79 -29.20
C ILE A 15 -24.28 17.71 -28.85
N GLY A 16 -24.02 16.76 -29.75
CA GLY A 16 -22.98 15.74 -29.56
C GLY A 16 -21.56 16.32 -29.48
N ILE A 17 -21.26 17.35 -30.27
CA ILE A 17 -19.94 18.01 -30.26
C ILE A 17 -19.75 18.87 -29.00
N VAL A 18 -20.81 19.52 -28.50
CA VAL A 18 -20.73 20.31 -27.25
C VAL A 18 -20.59 19.41 -26.02
N ILE A 19 -21.20 18.22 -26.01
CA ILE A 19 -21.04 17.24 -24.92
C ILE A 19 -19.65 16.59 -24.96
N ALA A 20 -19.12 16.27 -26.15
CA ALA A 20 -17.74 15.80 -26.29
C ALA A 20 -16.70 16.87 -25.91
N ALA A 21 -16.94 18.14 -26.27
CA ALA A 21 -16.06 19.25 -25.90
C ALA A 21 -16.12 19.59 -24.41
N THR A 22 -17.28 19.48 -23.75
CA THR A 22 -17.40 19.66 -22.28
C THR A 22 -16.85 18.47 -21.48
N LEU A 23 -16.91 17.24 -22.02
CA LEU A 23 -16.24 16.07 -21.43
C LEU A 23 -14.71 16.09 -21.62
N LEU A 24 -14.19 16.67 -22.70
CA LEU A 24 -12.75 16.91 -22.85
C LEU A 24 -12.24 18.10 -22.03
N HIS A 25 -13.05 19.15 -21.83
CA HIS A 25 -12.62 20.31 -21.03
C HIS A 25 -12.57 20.03 -19.52
N ARG A 26 -13.38 19.07 -19.03
CA ARG A 26 -13.37 18.66 -17.62
C ARG A 26 -12.24 17.67 -17.28
N ALA A 27 -11.51 17.17 -18.27
CA ALA A 27 -10.30 16.38 -18.09
C ALA A 27 -9.03 17.26 -17.90
N GLY A 28 -9.18 18.59 -17.94
CA GLY A 28 -8.09 19.56 -17.90
C GLY A 28 -8.01 20.44 -16.66
N GLU A 29 -8.88 20.27 -15.66
CA GLU A 29 -8.55 20.73 -14.30
C GLU A 29 -7.53 19.74 -13.74
N ALA A 30 -6.28 19.87 -14.21
CA ALA A 30 -5.15 19.42 -13.44
C ALA A 30 -5.27 20.15 -12.10
N ASN A 31 -5.81 19.46 -11.10
CA ASN A 31 -5.70 19.88 -9.71
C ASN A 31 -4.20 20.08 -9.49
N GLU A 32 -3.73 21.33 -9.54
CA GLU A 32 -2.31 21.63 -9.46
C GLU A 32 -1.83 21.03 -8.16
N LEU A 33 -1.09 19.93 -8.27
CA LEU A 33 -0.62 19.19 -7.12
C LEU A 33 0.23 20.17 -6.32
N SER A 34 -0.12 20.36 -5.04
CA SER A 34 0.55 21.34 -4.18
C SER A 34 2.07 21.16 -4.25
N SER A 35 2.79 22.28 -4.35
CA SER A 35 4.25 22.30 -4.34
C SER A 35 4.82 21.93 -2.97
N GLU A 36 4.02 22.07 -1.91
CA GLU A 36 4.37 21.68 -0.54
C GLU A 36 3.33 20.73 0.04
N ILE A 37 3.79 19.68 0.75
CA ILE A 37 2.91 18.68 1.37
C ILE A 37 3.38 18.30 2.77
N THR A 38 2.42 17.98 3.64
CA THR A 38 2.67 17.34 4.93
C THR A 38 2.53 15.80 4.81
N ILE A 39 2.96 15.06 5.83
CA ILE A 39 2.75 13.61 5.87
C ILE A 39 1.26 13.24 5.85
N ASP A 40 0.41 14.04 6.50
CA ASP A 40 -1.04 13.82 6.52
C ASP A 40 -1.65 14.04 5.14
N ASP A 41 -1.13 14.99 4.37
CA ASP A 41 -1.48 15.17 2.96
C ASP A 41 -1.08 13.95 2.12
N ALA A 42 0.16 13.48 2.28
CA ALA A 42 0.66 12.32 1.55
C ALA A 42 -0.17 11.06 1.85
N LEU A 43 -0.50 10.81 3.12
CA LEU A 43 -1.33 9.68 3.54
C LEU A 43 -2.77 9.78 3.00
N ARG A 44 -3.33 10.99 2.96
CA ARG A 44 -4.65 11.21 2.36
C ARG A 44 -4.62 10.89 0.87
N ILE A 45 -3.64 11.42 0.13
CA ILE A 45 -3.45 11.14 -1.30
C ILE A 45 -3.26 9.64 -1.53
N LEU A 46 -2.46 8.96 -0.69
CA LEU A 46 -2.30 7.51 -0.75
C LEU A 46 -3.66 6.78 -0.63
N GLN A 47 -4.51 7.22 0.30
CA GLN A 47 -5.81 6.59 0.56
C GLN A 47 -6.87 6.89 -0.51
N SER A 48 -6.92 8.11 -1.04
CA SER A 48 -7.99 8.58 -1.93
C SER A 48 -7.63 8.56 -3.42
N GLU A 49 -6.36 8.74 -3.77
CA GLU A 49 -5.95 9.03 -5.16
C GLU A 49 -4.91 8.06 -5.72
N SER A 50 -4.21 7.27 -4.89
CA SER A 50 -3.20 6.34 -5.39
C SER A 50 -3.83 5.25 -6.29
N PRO A 51 -3.44 5.15 -7.57
CA PRO A 51 -3.95 4.13 -8.48
C PRO A 51 -3.64 2.71 -8.01
N ARG A 52 -2.47 2.53 -7.38
CA ARG A 52 -2.05 1.22 -6.85
C ARG A 52 -2.93 0.79 -5.68
N TRP A 53 -3.24 1.71 -4.76
CA TRP A 53 -4.15 1.43 -3.66
C TRP A 53 -5.59 1.20 -4.15
N ALA A 54 -6.05 1.97 -5.13
CA ALA A 54 -7.34 1.77 -5.77
C ALA A 54 -7.47 0.36 -6.40
N ALA A 55 -6.43 -0.11 -7.10
CA ALA A 55 -6.39 -1.45 -7.68
C ALA A 55 -6.46 -2.57 -6.62
N GLU A 56 -5.78 -2.41 -5.48
CA GLU A 56 -5.87 -3.36 -4.37
C GLU A 56 -7.27 -3.36 -3.75
N ARG A 57 -7.86 -2.18 -3.51
CA ARG A 57 -9.22 -2.06 -2.99
C ARG A 57 -10.29 -2.64 -3.92
N ALA A 58 -10.07 -2.61 -5.24
CA ALA A 58 -10.99 -3.17 -6.23
C ALA A 58 -11.21 -4.68 -6.06
N GLN A 59 -10.28 -5.40 -5.41
CA GLN A 59 -10.44 -6.82 -5.06
C GLN A 59 -11.65 -7.07 -4.14
N LEU A 60 -12.11 -6.06 -3.39
CA LEU A 60 -13.34 -6.18 -2.59
C LEU A 60 -14.57 -6.45 -3.45
N SER A 61 -14.64 -5.88 -4.65
CA SER A 61 -15.74 -6.11 -5.59
C SER A 61 -15.76 -7.57 -6.07
N LEU A 62 -14.59 -8.21 -6.21
CA LEU A 62 -14.51 -9.64 -6.51
C LEU A 62 -15.06 -10.47 -5.35
N ALA A 63 -14.68 -10.14 -4.11
CA ALA A 63 -15.22 -10.83 -2.93
C ALA A 63 -16.73 -10.63 -2.77
N GLU A 64 -17.27 -9.46 -3.14
CA GLU A 64 -18.72 -9.21 -3.18
C GLU A 64 -19.42 -10.06 -4.23
N ALA A 65 -18.82 -10.19 -5.43
CA ALA A 65 -19.32 -11.08 -6.46
C ALA A 65 -19.30 -12.56 -6.03
N GLU A 66 -18.29 -13.01 -5.30
CA GLU A 66 -18.22 -14.36 -4.73
C GLU A 66 -19.34 -14.62 -3.70
N ILE A 67 -19.72 -13.62 -2.92
CA ILE A 67 -20.88 -13.73 -2.01
C ILE A 67 -22.17 -13.90 -2.82
N ILE A 68 -22.34 -13.14 -3.90
CA ILE A 68 -23.49 -13.28 -4.80
C ILE A 68 -23.50 -14.69 -5.41
N ALA A 69 -22.37 -15.16 -5.95
CA ALA A 69 -22.22 -16.49 -6.52
C ALA A 69 -22.54 -17.60 -5.51
N ALA A 70 -22.12 -17.45 -4.25
CA ALA A 70 -22.45 -18.37 -3.18
C ALA A 70 -23.94 -18.35 -2.77
N SER A 71 -24.65 -17.26 -3.07
CA SER A 71 -26.03 -17.03 -2.65
C SER A 71 -27.10 -17.50 -3.64
N VAL A 72 -26.75 -17.68 -4.92
CA VAL A 72 -27.70 -18.10 -5.96
C VAL A 72 -27.98 -19.59 -5.89
N LEU A 73 -29.17 -19.99 -6.35
CA LEU A 73 -29.54 -21.39 -6.50
C LEU A 73 -29.07 -21.91 -7.86
N SER A 74 -28.85 -23.23 -7.96
CA SER A 74 -28.57 -23.89 -9.23
C SER A 74 -29.71 -23.64 -10.21
N ASN A 75 -29.38 -23.36 -11.47
CA ASN A 75 -30.38 -23.27 -12.54
C ASN A 75 -31.04 -24.64 -12.76
N PRO A 76 -32.31 -24.66 -13.20
CA PRO A 76 -32.93 -25.89 -13.65
C PRO A 76 -32.31 -26.37 -14.97
N THR A 77 -32.31 -27.67 -15.18
CA THR A 77 -31.87 -28.32 -16.43
C THR A 77 -33.10 -28.79 -17.20
N LEU A 78 -33.24 -28.34 -18.45
CA LEU A 78 -34.26 -28.84 -19.38
C LEU A 78 -33.61 -29.86 -20.33
N SER A 79 -34.13 -31.08 -20.33
CA SER A 79 -33.64 -32.19 -21.14
C SER A 79 -34.73 -32.67 -22.10
N TYR A 80 -34.36 -32.94 -23.34
CA TYR A 80 -35.20 -33.60 -24.33
C TYR A 80 -34.53 -34.90 -24.78
N ASN A 81 -35.23 -36.02 -24.62
CA ASN A 81 -34.76 -37.34 -25.03
C ASN A 81 -35.69 -37.90 -26.11
N LEU A 82 -35.11 -38.44 -27.17
CA LEU A 82 -35.78 -39.25 -28.17
C LEU A 82 -35.25 -40.67 -28.07
N LEU A 83 -36.10 -41.61 -27.71
CA LEU A 83 -35.78 -43.03 -27.74
C LEU A 83 -36.42 -43.67 -28.98
N GLN A 84 -35.61 -44.25 -29.84
CA GLN A 84 -36.06 -45.04 -30.98
C GLN A 84 -35.55 -46.47 -30.81
N LEU A 85 -36.46 -47.41 -30.62
CA LEU A 85 -36.11 -48.83 -30.47
C LEU A 85 -35.76 -49.42 -31.84
N GLY A 86 -34.55 -49.98 -31.97
CA GLY A 86 -34.09 -50.68 -33.17
C GLY A 86 -34.68 -52.09 -33.29
N GLN A 87 -34.86 -52.56 -34.52
CA GLN A 87 -35.43 -53.87 -34.86
C GLN A 87 -34.47 -55.04 -34.55
N VAL A 88 -34.30 -55.41 -33.27
CA VAL A 88 -33.59 -56.66 -32.91
C VAL A 88 -34.57 -57.80 -32.59
N ALA A 89 -35.84 -57.50 -32.34
CA ALA A 89 -36.95 -58.45 -32.37
C ALA A 89 -38.26 -57.69 -32.67
N ASN A 90 -39.21 -58.32 -33.37
CA ASN A 90 -40.49 -57.75 -33.81
C ASN A 90 -41.38 -57.24 -32.65
N THR A 91 -41.04 -56.10 -32.07
CA THR A 91 -41.94 -55.26 -31.28
C THR A 91 -42.14 -53.97 -32.08
N GLY A 92 -43.39 -53.59 -32.36
CA GLY A 92 -43.71 -52.44 -33.21
C GLY A 92 -42.85 -51.23 -32.82
N ALA A 93 -42.12 -50.67 -33.81
CA ALA A 93 -41.16 -49.60 -33.58
C ALA A 93 -41.85 -48.37 -33.00
N ALA A 94 -41.84 -48.25 -31.67
CA ALA A 94 -42.34 -47.11 -30.95
C ALA A 94 -41.20 -46.11 -30.76
N SER A 95 -41.38 -44.87 -31.18
CA SER A 95 -40.54 -43.77 -30.73
C SER A 95 -41.18 -43.09 -29.52
N THR A 96 -40.36 -42.82 -28.51
CA THR A 96 -40.77 -42.09 -27.32
C THR A 96 -40.05 -40.76 -27.28
N HIS A 97 -40.82 -39.68 -27.10
CA HIS A 97 -40.32 -38.34 -26.83
C HIS A 97 -40.49 -38.04 -25.34
N GLN A 98 -39.44 -37.58 -24.69
CA GLN A 98 -39.47 -37.22 -23.27
C GLN A 98 -38.89 -35.83 -23.07
N VAL A 99 -39.62 -34.97 -22.37
CA VAL A 99 -39.16 -33.66 -21.90
C VAL A 99 -39.09 -33.71 -20.38
N THR A 100 -37.95 -33.37 -19.80
CA THR A 100 -37.75 -33.38 -18.34
C THR A 100 -37.16 -32.04 -17.90
N LEU A 101 -37.78 -31.41 -16.89
CA LEU A 101 -37.24 -30.29 -16.15
C LEU A 101 -36.72 -30.79 -14.80
N GLU A 102 -35.44 -30.56 -14.51
CA GLU A 102 -34.79 -30.97 -13.27
C GLU A 102 -34.30 -29.75 -12.49
N GLN A 103 -34.69 -29.62 -11.23
CA GLN A 103 -34.24 -28.55 -10.34
C GLN A 103 -33.50 -29.14 -9.13
N PRO A 104 -32.17 -28.95 -9.03
CA PRO A 104 -31.41 -29.28 -7.83
C PRO A 104 -31.84 -28.41 -6.64
N LEU A 105 -32.02 -29.02 -5.47
CA LEU A 105 -32.38 -28.35 -4.23
C LEU A 105 -31.28 -28.51 -3.17
N LEU A 106 -30.81 -27.38 -2.64
CA LEU A 106 -29.80 -27.33 -1.58
C LEU A 106 -30.45 -27.42 -0.18
N LEU A 107 -31.05 -28.58 0.13
CA LEU A 107 -31.92 -28.77 1.30
C LEU A 107 -31.19 -28.87 2.64
N PHE A 108 -29.90 -29.24 2.64
CA PHE A 108 -29.18 -29.60 3.86
C PHE A 108 -28.31 -28.45 4.41
N GLY A 109 -28.53 -27.22 3.94
CA GLY A 109 -27.82 -26.03 4.40
C GLY A 109 -26.49 -25.77 3.68
N GLN A 110 -26.23 -26.42 2.53
CA GLN A 110 -25.04 -26.19 1.72
C GLN A 110 -24.91 -24.70 1.35
N ARG A 111 -26.00 -24.09 0.88
CA ARG A 111 -26.06 -22.66 0.53
C ARG A 111 -25.60 -21.75 1.66
N GLY A 112 -26.09 -21.98 2.89
CA GLY A 112 -25.69 -21.18 4.05
C GLY A 112 -24.20 -21.25 4.33
N LYS A 113 -23.60 -22.45 4.22
CA LYS A 113 -22.15 -22.63 4.41
C LYS A 113 -21.30 -22.09 3.26
N ARG A 114 -21.79 -22.11 2.01
CA ARG A 114 -21.14 -21.41 0.88
C ARG A 114 -21.09 -19.90 1.14
N ILE A 115 -22.21 -19.30 1.58
CA ILE A 115 -22.29 -17.86 1.90
C ILE A 115 -21.36 -17.51 3.08
N GLU A 116 -21.37 -18.31 4.16
CA GLU A 116 -20.52 -18.09 5.33
C GLU A 116 -19.03 -18.10 4.98
N ALA A 117 -18.59 -19.05 4.13
CA ALA A 117 -17.22 -19.11 3.64
C ALA A 117 -16.85 -17.90 2.76
N ALA A 118 -17.73 -17.49 1.84
CA ALA A 118 -17.51 -16.30 1.01
C ALA A 118 -17.42 -15.02 1.85
N GLN A 119 -18.28 -14.86 2.86
CA GLN A 119 -18.23 -13.74 3.79
C GLN A 119 -16.96 -13.75 4.66
N ALA A 120 -16.53 -14.93 5.11
CA ALA A 120 -15.27 -15.07 5.87
C ALA A 120 -14.06 -14.71 4.99
N ALA A 121 -14.06 -15.12 3.72
CA ALA A 121 -13.05 -14.72 2.74
C ALA A 121 -13.02 -13.20 2.52
N GLN A 122 -14.19 -12.55 2.43
CA GLN A 122 -14.26 -11.09 2.34
C GLN A 122 -13.68 -10.40 3.60
N ARG A 123 -13.98 -10.92 4.81
CA ARG A 123 -13.41 -10.40 6.06
C ARG A 123 -11.89 -10.55 6.12
N ALA A 124 -11.36 -11.69 5.68
CA ALA A 124 -9.93 -11.92 5.56
C ALA A 124 -9.28 -10.95 4.57
N LEU A 125 -9.88 -10.77 3.38
CA LEU A 125 -9.40 -9.82 2.38
C LEU A 125 -9.37 -8.37 2.91
N ARG A 126 -10.40 -7.94 3.65
CA ARG A 126 -10.42 -6.60 4.26
C ARG A 126 -9.27 -6.41 5.27
N ALA A 127 -8.99 -7.43 6.08
CA ALA A 127 -7.88 -7.38 7.03
C ALA A 127 -6.52 -7.40 6.31
N ASP A 128 -6.39 -8.19 5.24
CA ASP A 128 -5.19 -8.21 4.38
C ASP A 128 -4.93 -6.84 3.74
N LEU A 129 -5.97 -6.19 3.24
CA LEU A 129 -5.87 -4.83 2.68
C LEU A 129 -5.45 -3.82 3.75
N SER A 130 -5.97 -3.94 4.98
CA SER A 130 -5.54 -3.09 6.11
C SER A 130 -4.04 -3.27 6.42
N ALA A 131 -3.54 -4.52 6.41
CA ALA A 131 -2.13 -4.81 6.61
C ALA A 131 -1.24 -4.22 5.49
N ARG A 132 -1.62 -4.42 4.23
CA ARG A 132 -0.92 -3.83 3.08
C ARG A 132 -0.94 -2.30 3.11
N PHE A 133 -2.05 -1.69 3.53
CA PHE A 133 -2.12 -0.24 3.69
C PHE A 133 -1.14 0.26 4.75
N ALA A 134 -1.05 -0.42 5.89
CA ALA A 134 -0.11 -0.07 6.95
C ALA A 134 1.36 -0.14 6.47
N GLU A 135 1.71 -1.18 5.69
CA GLU A 135 3.05 -1.29 5.07
C GLU A 135 3.33 -0.13 4.10
N ARG A 136 2.36 0.18 3.22
CA ARG A 136 2.47 1.31 2.29
C ARG A 136 2.60 2.65 3.01
N ALA A 137 1.84 2.85 4.08
CA ALA A 137 1.88 4.07 4.87
C ALA A 137 3.23 4.23 5.59
N ARG A 138 3.80 3.14 6.12
CA ARG A 138 5.17 3.13 6.68
C ARG A 138 6.20 3.52 5.61
N ASP A 139 6.16 2.86 4.45
CA ASP A 139 7.12 3.12 3.37
C ASP A 139 7.02 4.56 2.86
N LEU A 140 5.79 5.07 2.72
CA LEU A 140 5.52 6.46 2.38
C LEU A 140 6.12 7.43 3.42
N HIS A 141 5.95 7.13 4.71
CA HIS A 141 6.47 7.98 5.78
C HIS A 141 8.01 7.99 5.79
N ARG A 142 8.67 6.84 5.56
CA ARG A 142 10.13 6.80 5.44
C ARG A 142 10.65 7.66 4.30
N VAL A 143 10.05 7.55 3.11
CA VAL A 143 10.42 8.38 1.95
C VAL A 143 10.12 9.87 2.21
N PHE A 144 9.05 10.18 2.94
CA PHE A 144 8.75 11.56 3.36
C PHE A 144 9.83 12.11 4.31
N VAL A 145 10.32 11.30 5.25
CA VAL A 145 11.45 11.66 6.14
C VAL A 145 12.74 11.82 5.34
N ASP A 146 12.99 10.96 4.35
CA ASP A 146 14.17 11.09 3.47
C ASP A 146 14.14 12.41 2.68
N LEU A 147 12.97 12.81 2.19
CA LEU A 147 12.76 14.09 1.50
C LEU A 147 13.01 15.29 2.45
N LEU A 148 12.49 15.24 3.69
CA LEU A 148 12.80 16.26 4.71
C LEU A 148 14.30 16.33 5.00
N GLY A 149 14.95 15.18 5.16
CA GLY A 149 16.39 15.08 5.38
C GLY A 149 17.20 15.69 4.23
N ALA A 150 16.87 15.36 2.98
CA ALA A 150 17.53 15.90 1.81
C ALA A 150 17.33 17.43 1.69
N GLN A 151 16.13 17.94 1.99
CA GLN A 151 15.86 19.38 2.03
C GLN A 151 16.70 20.10 3.10
N GLU A 152 16.84 19.51 4.29
CA GLU A 152 17.62 20.11 5.37
C GLU A 152 19.13 20.07 5.06
N LYS A 153 19.64 18.96 4.50
CA LYS A 153 21.02 18.86 3.99
C LYS A 153 21.29 19.92 2.90
N GLN A 154 20.35 20.11 1.98
CA GLN A 154 20.47 21.11 0.92
C GLN A 154 20.58 22.51 1.51
N ARG A 155 19.70 22.85 2.46
CA ARG A 155 19.71 24.16 3.15
C ARG A 155 21.04 24.40 3.85
N LEU A 156 21.54 23.42 4.59
CA LEU A 156 22.83 23.47 5.28
C LEU A 156 24.01 23.70 4.33
N LEU A 157 24.07 22.96 3.22
CA LEU A 157 25.13 23.12 2.22
C LEU A 157 25.05 24.47 1.50
N HIS A 158 23.83 24.95 1.22
CA HIS A 158 23.62 26.29 0.68
C HIS A 158 24.16 27.36 1.63
N ASP A 159 23.80 27.29 2.91
CA ASP A 159 24.29 28.20 3.94
C ASP A 159 25.82 28.14 4.08
N SER A 160 26.40 26.93 4.04
CA SER A 160 27.85 26.70 4.12
C SER A 160 28.59 27.26 2.90
N LEU A 161 28.01 27.17 1.70
CA LEU A 161 28.57 27.76 0.49
C LEU A 161 28.57 29.29 0.56
N GLN A 162 27.48 29.90 1.03
CA GLN A 162 27.42 31.36 1.24
C GLN A 162 28.42 31.83 2.31
N GLU A 163 28.64 31.05 3.37
CA GLU A 163 29.68 31.31 4.38
C GLU A 163 31.09 31.23 3.75
N MET A 164 31.38 30.18 2.98
CA MET A 164 32.67 30.00 2.31
C MET A 164 32.98 31.12 1.31
N GLN A 165 31.98 31.57 0.54
CA GLN A 165 32.12 32.68 -0.41
C GLN A 165 32.43 34.02 0.29
N ARG A 166 31.85 34.26 1.47
CA ARG A 166 32.18 35.43 2.31
C ARG A 166 33.61 35.37 2.81
N ALA A 167 34.05 34.21 3.29
CA ALA A 167 35.44 34.00 3.70
C ALA A 167 36.41 34.19 2.52
N GLU A 168 36.08 33.66 1.34
CA GLU A 168 36.85 33.84 0.11
C GLU A 168 37.07 35.32 -0.25
N ALA A 169 36.03 36.16 -0.13
CA ALA A 169 36.14 37.59 -0.35
C ALA A 169 37.15 38.25 0.61
N ILE A 170 37.16 37.86 1.88
CA ILE A 170 38.13 38.34 2.88
C ILE A 170 39.55 37.92 2.51
N VAL A 171 39.76 36.65 2.15
CA VAL A 171 41.08 36.14 1.74
C VAL A 171 41.62 36.90 0.52
N ARG A 172 40.77 37.12 -0.50
CA ARG A 172 41.14 37.89 -1.70
C ARG A 172 41.51 39.34 -1.37
N GLY A 173 40.76 40.00 -0.49
CA GLY A 173 41.05 41.37 -0.06
C GLY A 173 42.42 41.49 0.64
N ARG A 174 42.76 40.54 1.51
CA ARG A 174 44.06 40.51 2.20
C ARG A 174 45.21 40.15 1.27
N ALA A 175 45.01 39.25 0.32
CA ALA A 175 46.02 38.95 -0.70
C ALA A 175 46.29 40.16 -1.60
N ALA A 176 45.25 40.94 -1.96
CA ALA A 176 45.42 42.19 -2.72
C ALA A 176 46.17 43.27 -1.94
N ALA A 177 46.06 43.28 -0.60
CA ALA A 177 46.84 44.14 0.29
C ALA A 177 48.28 43.65 0.54
N GLY A 178 48.66 42.46 0.04
CA GLY A 178 49.99 41.86 0.23
C GLY A 178 50.15 41.05 1.52
N ASP A 179 49.11 40.95 2.35
CA ASP A 179 49.16 40.27 3.66
C ASP A 179 49.07 38.74 3.58
N ARG A 180 48.66 38.19 2.42
CA ARG A 180 48.39 36.77 2.19
C ARG A 180 48.80 36.32 0.78
N SER A 181 48.98 35.01 0.62
CA SER A 181 49.51 34.43 -0.63
C SER A 181 48.42 34.18 -1.68
N GLN A 182 48.78 34.15 -2.96
CA GLN A 182 47.88 33.66 -4.03
C GLN A 182 47.48 32.20 -3.83
N TYR A 183 48.31 31.41 -3.12
CA TYR A 183 47.97 30.04 -2.73
C TYR A 183 46.73 30.01 -1.82
N ASP A 184 46.61 30.92 -0.86
CA ASP A 184 45.45 30.99 0.04
C ASP A 184 44.15 31.28 -0.72
N VAL A 185 44.22 32.19 -1.71
CA VAL A 185 43.10 32.53 -2.61
C VAL A 185 42.68 31.32 -3.45
N LEU A 186 43.63 30.62 -4.05
CA LEU A 186 43.34 29.43 -4.85
C LEU A 186 42.75 28.32 -3.97
N ARG A 187 43.29 28.12 -2.77
CA ARG A 187 42.85 27.08 -1.84
C ARG A 187 41.39 27.26 -1.45
N ILE A 188 41.00 28.46 -1.01
CA ILE A 188 39.60 28.72 -0.60
C ILE A 188 38.64 28.66 -1.80
N ALA A 189 39.07 29.10 -2.99
CA ALA A 189 38.28 28.99 -4.21
C ALA A 189 37.99 27.52 -4.60
N LEU A 190 38.95 26.62 -4.41
CA LEU A 190 38.76 25.19 -4.65
C LEU A 190 37.78 24.56 -3.66
N GLU A 191 37.83 24.92 -2.37
CA GLU A 191 36.87 24.44 -1.36
C GLU A 191 35.45 24.95 -1.64
N SER A 192 35.29 26.21 -2.07
CA SER A 192 34.01 26.77 -2.50
C SER A 192 33.40 25.99 -3.68
N ARG A 193 34.22 25.61 -4.67
CA ARG A 193 33.80 24.77 -5.79
C ARG A 193 33.43 23.35 -5.36
N ALA A 194 34.16 22.78 -4.41
CA ALA A 194 33.84 21.46 -3.86
C ALA A 194 32.47 21.46 -3.16
N LEU A 195 32.16 22.50 -2.37
CA LEU A 195 30.84 22.69 -1.75
C LEU A 195 29.73 22.87 -2.78
N ALA A 196 29.97 23.62 -3.86
CA ALA A 196 28.98 23.78 -4.94
C ALA A 196 28.66 22.45 -5.63
N ASN A 197 29.67 21.59 -5.82
CA ASN A 197 29.46 20.24 -6.34
C ASN A 197 28.68 19.34 -5.37
N GLU A 198 28.99 19.40 -4.07
CA GLU A 198 28.26 18.67 -3.03
C GLU A 198 26.79 19.11 -2.94
N LEU A 199 26.51 20.41 -3.08
CA LEU A 199 25.15 20.94 -3.15
C LEU A 199 24.38 20.39 -4.35
N ALA A 200 25.02 20.23 -5.52
CA ALA A 200 24.39 19.63 -6.68
C ALA A 200 24.06 18.14 -6.45
N THR A 201 24.91 17.41 -5.72
CA THR A 201 24.63 16.02 -5.32
C THR A 201 23.41 15.93 -4.41
N VAL A 202 23.31 16.78 -3.39
CA VAL A 202 22.16 16.76 -2.46
C VAL A 202 20.86 17.26 -3.13
N GLU A 203 20.95 18.17 -4.11
CA GLU A 203 19.78 18.51 -4.94
C GLU A 203 19.27 17.30 -5.72
N ALA A 204 20.17 16.46 -6.25
CA ALA A 204 19.79 15.21 -6.91
C ALA A 204 19.14 14.22 -5.92
N GLU A 205 19.67 14.08 -4.70
CA GLU A 205 19.06 13.27 -3.63
C GLU A 205 17.64 13.75 -3.28
N ARG A 206 17.44 15.08 -3.18
CA ARG A 206 16.12 15.66 -2.93
C ARG A 206 15.14 15.36 -4.06
N LEU A 207 15.58 15.52 -5.31
CA LEU A 207 14.77 15.23 -6.50
C LEU A 207 14.42 13.74 -6.58
N GLU A 208 15.35 12.86 -6.21
CA GLU A 208 15.12 11.42 -6.13
C GLU A 208 14.05 11.09 -5.07
N ALA A 209 14.19 11.58 -3.84
CA ALA A 209 13.21 11.35 -2.78
C ALA A 209 11.81 11.89 -3.14
N ALA A 210 11.75 13.09 -3.75
CA ALA A 210 10.50 13.66 -4.24
C ALA A 210 9.87 12.81 -5.37
N GLY A 211 10.70 12.29 -6.28
CA GLY A 211 10.28 11.39 -7.35
C GLY A 211 9.77 10.04 -6.83
N GLN A 212 10.44 9.46 -5.83
CA GLN A 212 10.00 8.24 -5.14
C GLN A 212 8.65 8.45 -4.46
N LEU A 213 8.44 9.62 -3.84
CA LEU A 213 7.16 9.99 -3.25
C LEU A 213 6.05 10.09 -4.31
N GLY A 214 6.34 10.75 -5.43
CA GLY A 214 5.46 10.78 -6.60
C GLY A 214 5.14 9.38 -7.13
N GLN A 215 6.12 8.48 -7.18
CA GLN A 215 5.92 7.09 -7.60
C GLN A 215 4.99 6.31 -6.65
N LEU A 216 5.18 6.41 -5.34
CA LEU A 216 4.32 5.73 -4.35
C LEU A 216 2.87 6.22 -4.41
N LEU A 217 2.68 7.50 -4.69
CA LEU A 217 1.38 8.15 -4.80
C LEU A 217 0.76 8.07 -6.21
N GLY A 218 1.50 7.56 -7.19
CA GLY A 218 1.05 7.44 -8.58
C GLY A 218 0.89 8.80 -9.29
N LYS A 219 1.75 9.76 -8.94
CA LYS A 219 1.81 11.11 -9.51
C LYS A 219 3.14 11.27 -10.28
N PRO A 220 3.23 10.78 -11.53
CA PRO A 220 4.48 10.83 -12.30
C PRO A 220 4.90 12.29 -12.54
N GLY A 221 6.20 12.57 -12.42
CA GLY A 221 6.76 13.91 -12.62
C GLY A 221 6.45 14.92 -11.50
N TRP A 222 5.67 14.54 -10.48
CA TRP A 222 5.43 15.40 -9.34
C TRP A 222 6.65 15.40 -8.41
N GLN A 223 7.15 16.59 -8.09
CA GLN A 223 8.33 16.81 -7.26
C GLN A 223 7.99 17.78 -6.12
N PRO A 224 7.20 17.34 -5.13
CA PRO A 224 6.83 18.20 -4.04
C PRO A 224 8.01 18.51 -3.11
N ARG A 225 7.86 19.55 -2.30
CA ARG A 225 8.64 19.78 -1.08
C ARG A 225 7.87 19.25 0.12
N ALA A 226 8.54 18.54 1.00
CA ALA A 226 7.99 18.15 2.29
C ALA A 226 8.01 19.33 3.27
N ARG A 227 6.93 19.47 4.03
CA ARG A 227 6.80 20.41 5.14
C ARG A 227 6.60 19.65 6.45
N GLY A 228 7.47 19.91 7.41
CA GLY A 228 7.49 19.31 8.73
C GLY A 228 8.86 19.46 9.37
N ASP A 229 8.95 19.13 10.65
CA ASP A 229 10.19 19.20 11.42
C ASP A 229 10.73 17.78 11.66
N LEU A 230 12.06 17.63 11.62
CA LEU A 230 12.76 16.40 12.00
C LEU A 230 12.98 16.42 13.51
N THR A 231 11.96 16.03 14.27
CA THR A 231 11.99 16.07 15.74
C THR A 231 11.52 14.71 16.29
N PRO A 232 12.45 13.75 16.43
CA PRO A 232 12.12 12.41 16.91
C PRO A 232 11.48 12.46 18.30
N ILE A 233 10.39 11.72 18.50
CA ILE A 233 9.67 11.65 19.77
C ILE A 233 10.15 10.42 20.54
N ASP A 234 10.69 10.63 21.74
CA ASP A 234 11.16 9.54 22.59
C ASP A 234 10.02 8.57 22.95
N PRO A 235 10.14 7.27 22.62
CA PRO A 235 9.15 6.27 23.01
C PRO A 235 9.18 6.04 24.54
N THR A 236 8.33 6.77 25.26
CA THR A 236 8.14 6.66 26.70
C THR A 236 7.44 5.36 27.16
N GLN A 237 6.83 4.62 26.23
CA GLN A 237 6.11 3.38 26.52
C GLN A 237 7.05 2.18 26.73
N THR A 238 6.69 1.29 27.66
CA THR A 238 7.45 0.05 27.92
C THR A 238 7.21 -0.99 26.82
N ALA A 239 8.16 -1.91 26.66
CA ALA A 239 8.08 -2.98 25.66
C ALA A 239 6.82 -3.85 25.81
N ASP A 240 6.46 -4.18 27.05
CA ASP A 240 5.28 -5.01 27.34
C ASP A 240 3.97 -4.33 26.92
N VAL A 241 3.85 -3.02 27.15
CA VAL A 241 2.67 -2.23 26.75
C VAL A 241 2.55 -2.16 25.23
N LEU A 242 3.68 -1.96 24.54
CA LEU A 242 3.70 -1.95 23.08
C LEU A 242 3.39 -3.33 22.49
N TRP A 243 3.86 -4.40 23.12
CA TRP A 243 3.58 -5.76 22.69
C TRP A 243 2.10 -6.13 22.85
N GLU A 244 1.49 -5.88 24.01
CA GLU A 244 0.08 -6.18 24.22
C GLU A 244 -0.82 -5.42 23.23
N ARG A 245 -0.44 -4.17 22.89
CA ARG A 245 -1.09 -3.41 21.82
C ARG A 245 -0.90 -4.07 20.46
N ALA A 246 0.33 -4.39 20.08
CA ALA A 246 0.65 -5.01 18.79
C ALA A 246 -0.08 -6.34 18.64
N ARG A 247 -0.02 -7.20 19.66
CA ARG A 247 -0.74 -8.48 19.69
C ARG A 247 -2.23 -8.33 19.45
N ALA A 248 -2.86 -7.29 20.00
CA ALA A 248 -4.30 -7.05 19.86
C ALA A 248 -4.70 -6.34 18.56
N ARG A 249 -3.84 -5.48 18.01
CA ARG A 249 -4.23 -4.50 16.97
C ARG A 249 -3.35 -4.49 15.73
N HIS A 250 -2.18 -5.14 15.74
CA HIS A 250 -1.26 -5.12 14.62
C HIS A 250 -1.95 -5.69 13.36
N PRO A 251 -2.03 -4.92 12.26
CA PRO A 251 -2.81 -5.32 11.09
C PRO A 251 -2.46 -6.70 10.54
N ALA A 252 -1.18 -7.09 10.54
CA ALA A 252 -0.76 -8.42 10.07
C ALA A 252 -1.25 -9.57 10.96
N ILE A 253 -1.29 -9.37 12.29
CA ILE A 253 -1.81 -10.38 13.23
C ILE A 253 -3.32 -10.52 13.06
N VAL A 254 -4.03 -9.40 12.92
CA VAL A 254 -5.48 -9.40 12.65
C VAL A 254 -5.78 -10.09 11.33
N ALA A 255 -5.01 -9.81 10.27
CA ALA A 255 -5.12 -10.46 8.98
C ALA A 255 -4.94 -11.99 9.08
N ALA A 256 -3.87 -12.44 9.75
CA ALA A 256 -3.63 -13.86 9.97
C ALA A 256 -4.76 -14.55 10.75
N GLN A 257 -5.31 -13.87 11.77
CA GLN A 257 -6.48 -14.38 12.51
C GLN A 257 -7.71 -14.53 11.60
N ARG A 258 -7.98 -13.55 10.73
CA ARG A 258 -9.11 -13.64 9.78
C ARG A 258 -8.92 -14.73 8.72
N ARG A 259 -7.68 -15.05 8.32
CA ARG A 259 -7.40 -16.19 7.43
C ARG A 259 -7.69 -17.53 8.10
N ILE A 260 -7.46 -17.66 9.42
CA ILE A 260 -7.88 -18.85 10.18
C ILE A 260 -9.39 -18.99 10.13
N GLU A 261 -10.14 -17.92 10.45
CA GLU A 261 -11.61 -17.92 10.40
C GLU A 261 -12.15 -18.28 9.01
N GLN A 262 -11.51 -17.75 7.95
CA GLN A 262 -11.82 -18.13 6.57
C GLN A 262 -11.61 -19.63 6.34
N ALA A 263 -10.46 -20.17 6.74
CA ALA A 263 -10.17 -21.58 6.55
C ALA A 263 -11.13 -22.49 7.34
N GLU A 264 -11.55 -22.09 8.53
CA GLU A 264 -12.58 -22.78 9.33
C GLU A 264 -13.95 -22.80 8.64
N ALA A 265 -14.34 -21.68 8.05
CA ALA A 265 -15.58 -21.59 7.27
C ALA A 265 -15.51 -22.49 6.03
N VAL A 266 -14.37 -22.56 5.35
CA VAL A 266 -14.15 -23.46 4.20
C VAL A 266 -14.18 -24.94 4.62
N VAL A 267 -13.62 -25.30 5.78
CA VAL A 267 -13.77 -26.66 6.34
C VAL A 267 -15.23 -26.98 6.60
N SER A 268 -15.97 -26.04 7.19
CA SER A 268 -17.41 -26.19 7.47
C SER A 268 -18.24 -26.35 6.20
N GLN A 269 -17.92 -25.58 5.15
CA GLN A 269 -18.49 -25.75 3.81
C GLN A 269 -18.19 -27.13 3.25
N ALA A 270 -16.92 -27.54 3.18
CA ALA A 270 -16.53 -28.84 2.63
C ALA A 270 -17.20 -30.02 3.35
N ARG A 271 -17.37 -29.94 4.68
CA ARG A 271 -18.11 -30.94 5.46
C ARG A 271 -19.60 -30.95 5.10
N ARG A 272 -20.18 -29.79 4.81
CA ARG A 272 -21.60 -29.65 4.43
C ARG A 272 -21.88 -30.16 3.03
N GLU A 273 -20.95 -30.01 2.10
CA GLU A 273 -21.01 -30.57 0.73
C GLU A 273 -21.00 -32.11 0.69
N ARG A 274 -20.84 -32.79 1.84
CA ARG A 274 -21.05 -34.24 1.94
C ARG A 274 -22.51 -34.64 1.83
N ALA A 275 -23.43 -33.74 2.20
CA ALA A 275 -24.85 -34.01 2.10
C ALA A 275 -25.25 -34.03 0.61
N PRO A 276 -25.97 -35.06 0.15
CA PRO A 276 -26.29 -35.18 -1.26
C PRO A 276 -27.23 -34.06 -1.71
N GLU A 277 -27.13 -33.65 -2.98
CA GLU A 277 -28.04 -32.70 -3.59
C GLU A 277 -29.26 -33.45 -4.14
N ILE A 278 -30.45 -33.17 -3.60
CA ILE A 278 -31.70 -33.79 -4.08
C ILE A 278 -32.28 -32.90 -5.17
N ALA A 279 -32.51 -33.47 -6.35
CA ALA A 279 -33.16 -32.79 -7.46
C ALA A 279 -34.61 -33.27 -7.61
N VAL A 280 -35.52 -32.33 -7.85
CA VAL A 280 -36.91 -32.63 -8.22
C VAL A 280 -37.00 -32.63 -9.74
N GLN A 281 -37.60 -33.67 -10.30
CA GLN A 281 -37.81 -33.85 -11.72
C GLN A 281 -39.31 -33.77 -12.03
N LEU A 282 -39.65 -33.02 -13.07
CA LEU A 282 -40.98 -32.95 -13.65
C LEU A 282 -40.84 -33.26 -15.13
N GLY A 283 -41.64 -34.19 -15.67
CA GLY A 283 -41.52 -34.52 -17.08
C GLY A 283 -42.79 -34.99 -17.75
N LEU A 284 -42.76 -34.90 -19.07
CA LEU A 284 -43.78 -35.37 -19.99
C LEU A 284 -43.17 -36.41 -20.92
N MET A 285 -43.91 -37.48 -21.19
CA MET A 285 -43.49 -38.58 -22.05
C MET A 285 -44.61 -38.90 -23.04
N ALA A 286 -44.29 -38.85 -24.33
CA ALA A 286 -45.21 -39.17 -25.42
C ALA A 286 -44.71 -40.40 -26.19
N THR A 287 -45.57 -41.41 -26.38
CA THR A 287 -45.22 -42.66 -27.07
C THR A 287 -46.02 -42.82 -28.34
N GLN A 288 -45.34 -42.89 -29.50
CA GLN A 288 -46.02 -42.93 -30.80
C GLN A 288 -46.83 -44.22 -31.06
N ALA A 289 -46.49 -45.34 -30.41
CA ALA A 289 -47.21 -46.60 -30.64
C ALA A 289 -48.63 -46.62 -30.05
N GLU A 290 -48.93 -45.76 -29.05
CA GLU A 290 -50.21 -45.76 -28.33
C GLU A 290 -50.91 -44.38 -28.34
N ASP A 291 -50.31 -43.38 -29.00
CA ASP A 291 -50.74 -41.97 -28.98
C ASP A 291 -51.01 -41.46 -27.54
N SER A 292 -50.16 -41.90 -26.61
CA SER A 292 -50.33 -41.63 -25.18
C SER A 292 -49.38 -40.53 -24.70
N LEU A 293 -49.91 -39.60 -23.89
CA LEU A 293 -49.15 -38.57 -23.18
C LEU A 293 -49.24 -38.82 -21.68
N SER A 294 -48.10 -39.07 -21.04
CA SER A 294 -47.97 -39.30 -19.61
C SER A 294 -47.15 -38.19 -18.95
N ALA A 295 -47.49 -37.84 -17.71
CA ALA A 295 -46.70 -36.94 -16.87
C ALA A 295 -46.11 -37.70 -15.69
N PHE A 296 -44.91 -37.32 -15.24
CA PHE A 296 -44.28 -37.92 -14.06
C PHE A 296 -43.60 -36.86 -13.18
N ILE A 297 -43.49 -37.22 -11.89
CA ILE A 297 -42.71 -36.48 -10.89
C ILE A 297 -41.69 -37.46 -10.32
N GLY A 298 -40.43 -37.05 -10.26
CA GLY A 298 -39.32 -37.86 -9.80
C GLY A 298 -38.45 -37.12 -8.78
N LEU A 299 -37.71 -37.89 -7.99
CA LEU A 299 -36.61 -37.39 -7.16
C LEU A 299 -35.32 -38.07 -7.62
N SER A 300 -34.29 -37.29 -7.85
CA SER A 300 -32.95 -37.78 -8.17
C SER A 300 -31.98 -37.30 -7.11
N THR A 301 -31.07 -38.16 -6.67
CA THR A 301 -30.03 -37.78 -5.72
C THR A 301 -28.78 -38.62 -5.99
N PRO A 302 -27.58 -38.02 -6.03
CA PRO A 302 -26.36 -38.80 -6.10
C PRO A 302 -26.19 -39.57 -4.78
N VAL A 303 -25.83 -40.86 -4.88
CA VAL A 303 -25.52 -41.69 -3.71
C VAL A 303 -24.00 -41.73 -3.55
N PRO A 304 -23.42 -41.11 -2.50
CA PRO A 304 -21.97 -40.97 -2.36
C PRO A 304 -21.31 -42.27 -1.85
N ILE A 305 -21.25 -43.29 -2.72
CA ILE A 305 -20.63 -44.58 -2.41
C ILE A 305 -19.09 -44.47 -2.52
N LEU A 306 -18.61 -43.94 -3.65
CA LEU A 306 -17.17 -43.87 -3.98
C LEU A 306 -16.53 -42.54 -3.53
N ASN A 307 -17.24 -41.42 -3.71
CA ASN A 307 -16.77 -40.09 -3.35
C ASN A 307 -17.66 -39.51 -2.24
N ARG A 308 -17.09 -39.40 -1.04
CA ARG A 308 -17.74 -38.84 0.16
C ARG A 308 -17.17 -37.46 0.51
N GLN A 309 -16.62 -36.76 -0.47
CA GLN A 309 -15.89 -35.49 -0.33
C GLN A 309 -14.61 -35.58 0.52
N GLN A 310 -14.02 -36.78 0.66
CA GLN A 310 -12.82 -36.97 1.50
C GLN A 310 -11.63 -36.09 1.07
N GLY A 311 -11.44 -35.89 -0.24
CA GLY A 311 -10.38 -35.06 -0.80
C GLY A 311 -10.54 -33.57 -0.47
N PRO A 312 -11.66 -32.93 -0.86
CA PRO A 312 -11.92 -31.53 -0.52
C PRO A 312 -11.88 -31.24 0.98
N ILE A 313 -12.37 -32.15 1.83
CA ILE A 313 -12.29 -31.99 3.30
C ILE A 313 -10.85 -32.07 3.79
N ALA A 314 -10.06 -33.04 3.33
CA ALA A 314 -8.65 -33.15 3.69
C ALA A 314 -7.86 -31.91 3.25
N ARG A 315 -8.13 -31.39 2.05
CA ARG A 315 -7.53 -30.14 1.55
C ARG A 315 -7.89 -28.95 2.42
N ALA A 316 -9.17 -28.78 2.77
CA ALA A 316 -9.61 -27.67 3.62
C ALA A 316 -9.00 -27.76 5.03
N GLN A 317 -8.91 -28.96 5.60
CA GLN A 317 -8.28 -29.16 6.91
C GLN A 317 -6.76 -28.87 6.87
N ALA A 318 -6.09 -29.26 5.79
CA ALA A 318 -4.69 -28.92 5.58
C ALA A 318 -4.48 -27.41 5.46
N ALA A 319 -5.34 -26.71 4.69
CA ALA A 319 -5.31 -25.26 4.57
C ALA A 319 -5.53 -24.54 5.92
N HIS A 320 -6.46 -25.03 6.75
CA HIS A 320 -6.66 -24.53 8.12
C HIS A 320 -5.41 -24.72 8.99
N ASN A 321 -4.79 -25.90 8.93
CA ASN A 321 -3.53 -26.15 9.66
C ASN A 321 -2.37 -25.25 9.17
N VAL A 322 -2.32 -24.94 7.88
CA VAL A 322 -1.35 -23.98 7.32
C VAL A 322 -1.61 -22.59 7.88
N ALA A 323 -2.86 -22.10 7.83
CA ALA A 323 -3.23 -20.78 8.36
C ALA A 323 -2.89 -20.63 9.86
N GLN A 324 -3.07 -21.69 10.66
CA GLN A 324 -2.67 -21.69 12.08
C GLN A 324 -1.15 -21.57 12.26
N LYS A 325 -0.34 -22.23 11.42
CA LYS A 325 1.12 -22.14 11.48
C LYS A 325 1.62 -20.77 11.00
N GLU A 326 1.03 -20.24 9.93
CA GLU A 326 1.32 -18.90 9.42
C GLU A 326 1.01 -17.83 10.46
N GLN A 327 -0.11 -17.93 11.18
CA GLN A 327 -0.42 -16.99 12.26
C GLN A 327 0.65 -17.01 13.36
N ARG A 328 1.11 -18.19 13.79
CA ARG A 328 2.18 -18.29 14.79
C ARG A 328 3.48 -17.66 14.29
N ALA A 329 3.80 -17.85 13.01
CA ALA A 329 4.95 -17.21 12.38
C ALA A 329 4.81 -15.69 12.39
N VAL A 330 3.67 -15.14 11.95
CA VAL A 330 3.40 -13.70 11.93
C VAL A 330 3.48 -13.09 13.33
N VAL A 331 2.95 -13.77 14.36
CA VAL A 331 3.03 -13.31 15.75
C VAL A 331 4.49 -13.24 16.21
N ALA A 332 5.27 -14.30 15.99
CA ALA A 332 6.69 -14.34 16.38
C ALA A 332 7.54 -13.31 15.61
N GLU A 333 7.29 -13.14 14.31
CA GLU A 333 7.95 -12.13 13.48
C GLU A 333 7.63 -10.71 13.94
N THR A 334 6.37 -10.44 14.29
CA THR A 334 5.93 -9.13 14.80
C THR A 334 6.57 -8.84 16.15
N GLU A 335 6.63 -9.82 17.04
CA GLU A 335 7.29 -9.69 18.35
C GLU A 335 8.79 -9.37 18.20
N ALA A 336 9.49 -10.12 17.35
CA ALA A 336 10.91 -9.90 17.07
C ALA A 336 11.16 -8.55 16.38
N ALA A 337 10.27 -8.13 15.46
CA ALA A 337 10.35 -6.83 14.80
C ALA A 337 10.16 -5.69 15.81
N LEU A 338 9.19 -5.82 16.73
CA LEU A 338 8.93 -4.83 17.77
C LEU A 338 10.13 -4.70 18.73
N GLN A 339 10.67 -5.81 19.23
CA GLN A 339 11.84 -5.78 20.11
C GLN A 339 13.04 -5.10 19.43
N ARG A 340 13.28 -5.41 18.15
CA ARG A 340 14.33 -4.75 17.36
C ARG A 340 14.07 -3.26 17.19
N ALA A 341 12.84 -2.88 16.84
CA ALA A 341 12.48 -1.48 16.64
C ALA A 341 12.61 -0.66 17.93
N ILE A 342 12.25 -1.22 19.09
CA ILE A 342 12.46 -0.57 20.40
C ILE A 342 13.95 -0.32 20.65
N ALA A 343 14.80 -1.34 20.45
CA ALA A 343 16.24 -1.22 20.68
C ALA A 343 16.89 -0.19 19.75
N VAL A 344 16.56 -0.25 18.45
CA VAL A 344 17.08 0.69 17.45
C VAL A 344 16.58 2.11 17.71
N SER A 345 15.29 2.28 17.99
CA SER A 345 14.71 3.59 18.29
C SER A 345 15.38 4.24 19.49
N ARG A 346 15.51 3.53 20.61
CA ARG A 346 16.21 4.05 21.80
C ARG A 346 17.65 4.44 21.48
N SER A 347 18.39 3.58 20.79
CA SER A 347 19.78 3.86 20.42
C SER A 347 19.91 5.10 19.54
N ARG A 348 19.04 5.27 18.53
CA ARG A 348 19.04 6.42 17.63
C ARG A 348 18.64 7.71 18.33
N HIS A 349 17.64 7.66 19.21
CA HIS A 349 17.22 8.81 20.02
C HIS A 349 18.33 9.27 20.97
N THR A 350 18.97 8.35 21.69
CA THR A 350 20.11 8.71 22.57
C THR A 350 21.26 9.31 21.76
N ALA A 351 21.59 8.75 20.60
CA ALA A 351 22.66 9.29 19.74
C ALA A 351 22.34 10.71 19.23
N ALA A 352 21.10 10.95 18.79
CA ALA A 352 20.65 12.27 18.33
C ALA A 352 20.66 13.29 19.49
N ALA A 353 20.17 12.91 20.67
CA ALA A 353 20.14 13.78 21.85
C ALA A 353 21.55 14.17 22.32
N HIS A 354 22.47 13.21 22.36
CA HIS A 354 23.86 13.45 22.74
C HIS A 354 24.56 14.42 21.77
N LEU A 355 24.37 14.23 20.45
CA LEU A 355 24.95 15.11 19.44
C LEU A 355 24.34 16.53 19.50
N ALA A 356 23.05 16.65 19.79
CA ALA A 356 22.37 17.94 19.99
C ALA A 356 22.93 18.71 21.20
N GLN A 357 23.04 18.05 22.36
CA GLN A 357 23.42 18.68 23.62
C GLN A 357 24.91 18.99 23.71
N GLU A 358 25.77 18.04 23.34
CA GLU A 358 27.22 18.14 23.62
C GLU A 358 28.02 18.77 22.49
N VAL A 359 27.51 18.73 21.26
CA VAL A 359 28.27 19.16 20.08
C VAL A 359 27.61 20.37 19.42
N PHE A 360 26.32 20.28 19.10
CA PHE A 360 25.65 21.30 18.30
C PHE A 360 25.57 22.66 19.00
N ALA A 361 25.37 22.67 20.33
CA ALA A 361 25.29 23.89 21.14
C ALA A 361 26.53 24.79 21.04
N HIS A 362 27.71 24.22 20.76
CA HIS A 362 28.99 24.94 20.72
C HIS A 362 29.43 25.35 19.31
N LEU A 363 28.79 24.84 18.26
CA LEU A 363 29.19 25.10 16.87
C LEU A 363 29.17 26.59 16.47
N PRO A 364 28.17 27.41 16.86
CA PRO A 364 28.17 28.84 16.51
C PRO A 364 29.35 29.61 17.10
N GLU A 365 29.75 29.27 18.33
CA GLU A 365 30.88 29.89 19.01
C GLU A 365 32.22 29.46 18.39
N LEU A 366 32.40 28.15 18.14
CA LEU A 366 33.59 27.62 17.48
C LEU A 366 33.81 28.28 16.11
N ARG A 367 32.73 28.45 15.32
CA ARG A 367 32.77 29.19 14.05
C ARG A 367 33.29 30.60 14.24
N ARG A 368 32.70 31.36 15.18
CA ARG A 368 33.07 32.76 15.46
C ARG A 368 34.55 32.87 15.87
N MET A 369 35.03 31.94 16.69
CA MET A 369 36.42 31.91 17.14
C MET A 369 37.39 31.65 15.98
N ALA A 370 37.06 30.70 15.09
CA ALA A 370 37.89 30.38 13.93
C ALA A 370 37.98 31.56 12.95
N GLU A 371 36.85 32.20 12.63
CA GLU A 371 36.80 33.38 11.76
C GLU A 371 37.60 34.56 12.33
N GLU A 372 37.44 34.85 13.63
CA GLU A 372 38.11 35.97 14.28
C GLU A 372 39.62 35.73 14.41
N SER A 373 40.03 34.49 14.72
CA SER A 373 41.45 34.11 14.77
C SER A 373 42.13 34.31 13.40
N TYR A 374 41.46 33.93 12.31
CA TYR A 374 41.97 34.16 10.96
C TYR A 374 42.04 35.65 10.63
N ARG A 375 40.98 36.41 10.96
CA ARG A 375 40.92 37.87 10.72
C ARG A 375 42.02 38.60 11.47
N GLN A 376 42.32 38.22 12.70
CA GLN A 376 43.40 38.80 13.50
C GLN A 376 44.81 38.31 13.09
N GLY A 377 44.90 37.40 12.11
CA GLY A 377 46.18 36.84 11.65
C GLY A 377 46.80 35.83 12.62
N LYS A 378 46.05 35.40 13.64
CA LYS A 378 46.47 34.44 14.67
C LYS A 378 46.41 32.99 14.19
N SER A 379 45.66 32.71 13.12
CA SER A 379 45.60 31.41 12.45
C SER A 379 45.81 31.54 10.93
N ASN A 380 46.13 30.42 10.29
CA ASN A 380 46.33 30.34 8.84
C ASN A 380 45.03 29.91 8.13
N ILE A 381 45.05 29.88 6.78
CA ILE A 381 43.86 29.50 5.99
C ILE A 381 43.46 28.04 6.18
N VAL A 382 44.42 27.15 6.45
CA VAL A 382 44.17 25.72 6.68
C VAL A 382 43.35 25.54 7.95
N ASP A 383 43.68 26.25 9.03
CA ASP A 383 42.95 26.18 10.30
C ASP A 383 41.49 26.66 10.14
N LEU A 384 41.27 27.72 9.35
CA LEU A 384 39.92 28.23 9.07
C LEU A 384 39.10 27.22 8.25
N LEU A 385 39.70 26.65 7.20
CA LEU A 385 39.03 25.68 6.33
C LEU A 385 38.73 24.37 7.08
N ASP A 386 39.62 23.94 7.98
CA ASP A 386 39.41 22.77 8.82
C ASP A 386 38.26 22.97 9.80
N ALA A 387 38.16 24.16 10.41
CA ALA A 387 37.02 24.52 11.25
C ALA A 387 35.70 24.48 10.48
N PHE A 388 35.64 25.07 9.27
CA PHE A 388 34.44 25.04 8.43
C PHE A 388 34.07 23.64 7.96
N ARG A 389 35.06 22.83 7.55
CA ARG A 389 34.84 21.42 7.17
C ARG A 389 34.29 20.62 8.35
N SER A 390 34.85 20.79 9.54
CA SER A 390 34.41 20.13 10.76
C SER A 390 32.98 20.53 11.13
N LEU A 391 32.66 21.83 11.11
CA LEU A 391 31.32 22.36 11.37
C LEU A 391 30.29 21.79 10.39
N LYS A 392 30.57 21.83 9.08
CA LYS A 392 29.70 21.26 8.05
C LYS A 392 29.47 19.76 8.29
N THR A 393 30.54 19.01 8.53
CA THR A 393 30.50 17.55 8.72
C THR A 393 29.64 17.19 9.94
N LEU A 394 29.81 17.88 11.06
CA LEU A 394 29.02 17.67 12.27
C LEU A 394 27.53 18.01 12.05
N ARG A 395 27.23 19.11 11.35
CA ARG A 395 25.84 19.46 11.03
C ARG A 395 25.20 18.42 10.10
N MET A 396 25.92 17.92 9.09
CA MET A 396 25.42 16.86 8.19
C MET A 396 25.17 15.56 8.93
N GLN A 397 26.10 15.15 9.80
CA GLN A 397 25.94 14.00 10.69
C GLN A 397 24.73 14.15 11.62
N TYR A 398 24.46 15.36 12.11
CA TYR A 398 23.29 15.63 12.94
C TYR A 398 21.98 15.41 12.18
N VAL A 399 21.86 15.94 10.96
CA VAL A 399 20.69 15.68 10.11
C VAL A 399 20.52 14.18 9.84
N GLU A 400 21.61 13.44 9.62
CA GLU A 400 21.56 11.98 9.44
C GLU A 400 21.12 11.23 10.70
N GLN A 401 21.52 11.68 11.90
CA GLN A 401 21.01 11.09 13.14
C GLN A 401 19.53 11.38 13.34
N LEU A 402 19.05 12.58 13.00
CA LEU A 402 17.63 12.91 13.07
C LEU A 402 16.80 12.06 12.11
N VAL A 403 17.20 11.96 10.84
CA VAL A 403 16.56 11.08 9.84
C VAL A 403 16.55 9.63 10.32
N GLY A 404 17.67 9.14 10.85
CA GLY A 404 17.78 7.77 11.37
C GLY A 404 16.90 7.51 12.60
N ALA A 405 16.70 8.52 13.46
CA ALA A 405 15.81 8.44 14.61
C ALA A 405 14.33 8.46 14.20
N GLU A 406 13.95 9.34 13.27
CA GLU A 406 12.61 9.38 12.67
C GLU A 406 12.25 8.06 11.96
N HIS A 407 13.17 7.49 11.17
CA HIS A 407 12.95 6.16 10.57
C HIS A 407 12.71 5.08 11.63
N ALA A 408 13.50 5.09 12.70
CA ALA A 408 13.37 4.12 13.78
C ALA A 408 12.05 4.30 14.55
N GLU A 409 11.57 5.53 14.70
CA GLU A 409 10.25 5.84 15.27
C GLU A 409 9.13 5.32 14.36
N VAL A 410 9.19 5.60 13.06
CA VAL A 410 8.23 5.09 12.07
C VAL A 410 8.14 3.57 12.11
N ASP A 411 9.28 2.87 12.15
CA ASP A 411 9.34 1.41 12.23
C ASP A 411 8.78 0.89 13.56
N LEU A 412 9.06 1.58 14.67
CA LEU A 412 8.54 1.24 16.00
C LEU A 412 7.01 1.37 16.04
N LEU A 413 6.47 2.46 15.53
CA LEU A 413 5.03 2.70 15.49
C LEU A 413 4.32 1.67 14.62
N PHE A 414 4.89 1.35 13.46
CA PHE A 414 4.40 0.28 12.60
C PHE A 414 4.38 -1.07 13.35
N ALA A 415 5.51 -1.47 13.96
CA ALA A 415 5.63 -2.73 14.69
C ALA A 415 4.72 -2.81 15.93
N ALA A 416 4.47 -1.68 16.59
CA ALA A 416 3.54 -1.57 17.72
C ALA A 416 2.05 -1.55 17.30
N GLY A 417 1.77 -1.55 15.99
CA GLY A 417 0.42 -1.57 15.44
C GLY A 417 -0.31 -0.23 15.52
N PHE A 418 0.41 0.90 15.57
CA PHE A 418 -0.21 2.21 15.41
C PHE A 418 -0.63 2.44 13.96
N SER A 419 -1.84 2.97 13.77
CA SER A 419 -2.29 3.43 12.46
C SER A 419 -1.62 4.76 12.10
N ALA A 420 -1.37 4.99 10.82
CA ALA A 420 -0.71 6.21 10.33
C ALA A 420 -1.35 7.54 10.78
N GLN A 421 -2.63 7.54 11.17
CA GLN A 421 -3.37 8.72 11.63
C GLN A 421 -3.22 9.03 13.13
N SER A 422 -2.72 8.11 13.96
CA SER A 422 -2.80 8.26 15.43
C SER A 422 -1.69 9.10 16.06
N HIS A 423 -0.68 9.56 15.30
CA HIS A 423 0.56 10.05 15.90
C HIS A 423 0.74 11.57 16.04
N ARG A 424 -0.05 12.41 15.35
CA ARG A 424 0.11 13.88 15.44
C ARG A 424 -0.95 14.60 16.29
N GLY A 425 -1.79 13.84 17.00
CA GLY A 425 -2.95 14.38 17.73
C GLY A 425 -2.81 14.53 19.24
N THR A 426 -1.65 14.25 19.84
CA THR A 426 -1.49 14.36 21.30
C THR A 426 -0.18 15.04 21.66
N ASN A 427 -0.21 16.38 21.68
CA ASN A 427 0.55 17.15 22.65
C ASN A 427 -0.47 17.85 23.56
N PRO A 428 -0.26 17.87 24.90
CA PRO A 428 -1.08 18.68 25.81
C PRO A 428 -0.94 20.19 25.55
#